data_AF-Q7EXY8-F1
#
_entry.id   AF-Q7EXY8-F1
#
_cell.length_a   1.000
_cell.length_b   1.000
_cell.length_c   1.000
_cell.angle_alpha   90.00
_cell.angle_beta   90.00
_cell.angle_gamma   90.00
#
_symmetry.space_group_name_H-M   'P 1'
#
loop_
_entity.id
_entity.type
_entity.pdbx_description
1 polymer ?
#
loop_
_entity_poly.entity_id
_entity_poly.type
_entity_poly.pdbx_seq_one_letter_code
_entity_poly.pdbx_strand_id
1 'polypeptide(L)'
;MTARSGDPGVSPESSSAAAAAAGSGGGEIWGTSEDLLLACAVSRHGTASWDAVAKEMQSRCPSAAVFTPTTCRLRFRVLHRRFSGGVTAENEDADGGEEEEEADAAAVAGWVEELRELRVAELRREVEKYDLSIG
;
A
#
# COMPACT_ATOMS: atom_id res chain seq x y z
N MET A 1 -27.78 28.38 -51.05
CA MET A 1 -27.05 27.12 -50.83
C MET A 1 -25.60 27.48 -50.57
N THR A 2 -25.20 27.53 -49.30
CA THR A 2 -23.81 27.78 -48.90
C THR A 2 -23.43 26.71 -47.88
N ALA A 3 -22.39 25.96 -48.25
CA ALA A 3 -21.84 24.83 -47.54
C ALA A 3 -21.13 25.28 -46.26
N ARG A 4 -21.27 24.48 -45.20
CA ARG A 4 -20.49 24.58 -43.96
C ARG A 4 -19.79 23.23 -43.74
N SER A 5 -18.51 23.18 -44.11
CA SER A 5 -17.49 22.34 -43.45
C SER A 5 -17.50 22.71 -41.96
N GLY A 6 -17.31 21.84 -40.97
CA GLY A 6 -16.59 20.58 -40.87
C GLY A 6 -15.73 20.71 -39.61
N ASP A 7 -15.97 19.89 -38.58
CA ASP A 7 -14.97 19.47 -37.59
C ASP A 7 -15.55 18.35 -36.69
N PRO A 8 -15.04 17.11 -36.79
CA PRO A 8 -15.18 16.09 -35.76
C PRO A 8 -13.82 15.89 -35.08
N GLY A 9 -13.65 16.39 -33.87
CA GLY A 9 -12.34 16.34 -33.22
C GLY A 9 -12.37 16.52 -31.71
N VAL A 10 -13.30 15.88 -30.98
CA VAL A 10 -13.13 15.75 -29.52
C VAL A 10 -12.22 14.57 -29.24
N SER A 11 -10.92 14.85 -29.12
CA SER A 11 -9.98 13.90 -28.51
C SER A 11 -10.21 13.86 -27.00
N PRO A 12 -10.08 12.67 -26.36
CA PRO A 12 -10.12 12.57 -24.91
C PRO A 12 -8.78 13.04 -24.36
N GLU A 13 -8.75 14.20 -23.69
CA GLU A 13 -7.63 14.56 -22.85
C GLU A 13 -7.60 13.63 -21.64
N SER A 14 -6.73 12.63 -21.75
CA SER A 14 -6.06 11.98 -20.64
C SER A 14 -5.42 13.05 -19.75
N SER A 15 -6.11 13.41 -18.65
CA SER A 15 -5.47 14.02 -17.48
C SER A 15 -5.27 12.94 -16.43
N SER A 16 -4.26 12.11 -16.68
CA SER A 16 -3.48 11.48 -15.62
C SER A 16 -2.72 12.60 -14.89
N ALA A 17 -3.24 13.04 -13.74
CA ALA A 17 -2.50 13.73 -12.68
C ALA A 17 -3.45 14.08 -11.52
N ALA A 18 -3.73 13.12 -10.65
CA ALA A 18 -4.09 13.34 -9.25
C ALA A 18 -4.02 11.99 -8.54
N ALA A 19 -3.26 11.75 -7.49
CA ALA A 19 -2.31 12.57 -6.79
C ALA A 19 -1.39 11.60 -6.06
N ALA A 20 -0.10 11.93 -5.98
CA ALA A 20 0.77 11.39 -4.96
C ALA A 20 0.13 11.64 -3.57
N ALA A 21 -0.52 10.64 -3.00
CA ALA A 21 -0.91 10.63 -1.59
C ALA A 21 0.23 10.00 -0.76
N ALA A 22 1.45 10.48 -0.98
CA ALA A 22 2.55 10.32 -0.02
C ALA A 22 2.44 11.48 0.97
N GLY A 23 1.52 11.34 1.93
CA GLY A 23 1.29 12.31 2.99
C GLY A 23 -0.16 12.39 3.45
N SER A 24 -0.75 11.29 3.93
CA SER A 24 -2.00 11.38 4.71
C SER A 24 -1.67 11.32 6.20
N GLY A 25 -1.12 12.43 6.70
CA GLY A 25 -1.00 12.67 8.14
C GLY A 25 -2.35 13.13 8.69
N GLY A 26 -3.11 12.20 9.25
CA GLY A 26 -4.30 12.50 10.08
C GLY A 26 -5.62 11.97 9.51
N GLY A 27 -5.99 10.76 9.92
CA GLY A 27 -7.36 10.25 9.81
C GLY A 27 -7.48 8.80 9.35
N GLU A 28 -6.49 8.28 8.64
CA GLU A 28 -6.47 6.89 8.21
C GLU A 28 -5.68 6.05 9.23
N ILE A 29 -6.32 5.03 9.80
CA ILE A 29 -5.71 4.10 10.79
C ILE A 29 -4.52 3.34 10.20
N TRP A 30 -4.43 3.27 8.87
CA TRP A 30 -3.40 2.55 8.15
C TRP A 30 -2.36 3.50 7.56
N GLY A 31 -1.25 3.68 8.28
CA GLY A 31 -0.03 4.33 7.79
C GLY A 31 1.09 3.34 7.49
N THR A 32 2.25 3.86 7.09
CA THR A 32 3.47 3.06 6.85
C THR A 32 3.90 2.26 8.08
N SER A 33 3.69 2.80 9.28
CA SER A 33 3.96 2.10 10.55
C SER A 33 3.06 0.89 10.72
N GLU A 34 1.75 1.04 10.52
CA GLU A 34 0.78 -0.04 10.68
C GLU A 34 0.94 -1.10 9.58
N ASP A 35 1.26 -0.68 8.34
CA ASP A 35 1.60 -1.59 7.25
C ASP A 35 2.86 -2.41 7.54
N LEU A 36 3.90 -1.78 8.09
CA LEU A 36 5.12 -2.47 8.52
C LEU A 36 4.85 -3.48 9.64
N LEU A 37 4.04 -3.09 10.63
CA LEU A 37 3.64 -3.99 11.73
C LEU A 37 2.84 -5.18 11.21
N LEU A 38 1.90 -4.95 10.29
CA LEU A 38 1.10 -6.00 9.67
C LEU A 38 1.99 -6.98 8.89
N ALA A 39 2.90 -6.48 8.07
CA ALA A 39 3.84 -7.32 7.32
C ALA A 39 4.74 -8.16 8.26
N CYS A 40 5.22 -7.56 9.36
CA CYS A 40 6.00 -8.29 10.38
C CYS A 40 5.18 -9.36 11.12
N ALA A 41 3.90 -9.09 11.41
CA ALA A 41 3.02 -10.05 12.07
C ALA A 41 2.70 -11.22 11.13
N VAL A 42 2.42 -10.94 9.85
CA VAL A 42 2.18 -11.98 8.84
C VAL A 42 3.45 -12.79 8.56
N SER A 43 4.64 -12.20 8.53
CA SER A 43 5.88 -12.98 8.33
C SER A 43 6.18 -13.94 9.48
N ARG A 44 5.70 -13.65 10.70
CA ARG A 44 5.83 -14.55 11.86
C ARG A 44 4.73 -15.60 11.95
N HIS A 45 3.48 -15.20 11.75
CA HIS A 45 2.31 -16.04 12.00
C HIS A 45 1.75 -16.71 10.73
N GLY A 46 2.21 -16.29 9.55
CA GLY A 46 1.68 -16.70 8.27
C GLY A 46 0.27 -16.17 8.01
N THR A 47 -0.30 -16.57 6.87
CA THR A 47 -1.68 -16.24 6.49
C THR A 47 -2.70 -17.28 6.96
N ALA A 48 -2.24 -18.33 7.64
CA ALA A 48 -3.07 -19.40 8.21
C ALA A 48 -3.74 -19.02 9.55
N SER A 49 -3.25 -17.99 10.26
CA SER A 49 -3.81 -17.56 11.55
C SER A 49 -3.94 -16.04 11.68
N TRP A 50 -4.99 -15.50 11.05
CA TRP A 50 -5.31 -14.07 11.13
C TRP A 50 -5.69 -13.60 12.55
N ASP A 51 -6.13 -14.50 13.42
CA ASP A 51 -6.37 -14.21 14.84
C ASP A 51 -5.07 -13.88 15.59
N ALA A 52 -3.98 -14.61 15.32
CA ALA A 52 -2.68 -14.32 15.90
C ALA A 52 -2.12 -12.98 15.39
N VAL A 53 -2.25 -12.73 14.08
CA VAL A 53 -1.87 -11.45 13.45
C VAL A 53 -2.64 -10.28 14.07
N ALA A 54 -3.97 -10.39 14.21
CA ALA A 54 -4.79 -9.33 14.78
C ALA A 54 -4.43 -9.04 16.25
N LYS A 55 -4.19 -10.07 17.07
CA LYS A 55 -3.74 -9.90 18.46
C LYS A 55 -2.37 -9.21 18.54
N GLU A 56 -1.43 -9.56 17.67
CA GLU A 56 -0.14 -8.87 17.63
C GLU A 56 -0.31 -7.39 17.26
N MET A 57 -1.12 -7.07 16.25
CA MET A 57 -1.45 -5.68 15.87
C MET A 57 -2.07 -4.91 17.04
N GLN A 58 -3.07 -5.51 17.71
CA GLN A 58 -3.73 -4.93 18.88
C GLN A 58 -2.76 -4.62 20.03
N SER A 59 -1.72 -5.45 20.22
CA SER A 59 -0.73 -5.26 21.27
C SER A 59 0.28 -4.15 20.99
N ARG A 60 0.44 -3.75 19.72
CA ARG A 60 1.47 -2.79 19.27
C ARG A 60 0.90 -1.45 18.82
N CYS A 61 -0.40 -1.37 18.57
CA CYS A 61 -1.05 -0.16 18.07
C CYS A 61 -1.97 0.49 19.14
N PRO A 62 -1.93 1.82 19.32
CA PRO A 62 -2.81 2.53 20.25
C PRO A 62 -4.32 2.37 19.95
N SER A 63 -4.67 2.17 18.68
CA SER A 63 -6.04 2.00 18.17
C SER A 63 -6.46 0.53 18.05
N ALA A 64 -6.16 -0.27 19.09
CA ALA A 64 -6.33 -1.73 19.09
C ALA A 64 -7.68 -2.22 18.54
N ALA A 65 -8.79 -1.57 18.90
CA ALA A 65 -10.14 -2.02 18.54
C ALA A 65 -10.42 -2.13 17.01
N VAL A 66 -9.63 -1.46 16.16
CA VAL A 66 -9.82 -1.48 14.70
C VAL A 66 -9.12 -2.67 14.04
N PHE A 67 -8.15 -3.29 14.72
CA PHE A 67 -7.38 -4.41 14.19
C PHE A 67 -8.09 -5.73 14.48
N THR A 68 -8.92 -6.15 13.55
CA THR A 68 -9.61 -7.46 13.55
C THR A 68 -8.95 -8.38 12.53
N PRO A 69 -9.13 -9.71 12.61
CA PRO A 69 -8.61 -10.64 11.61
C PRO A 69 -9.02 -10.25 10.18
N THR A 70 -10.27 -9.82 10.01
CA THR A 70 -10.81 -9.38 8.73
C THR A 70 -10.17 -8.10 8.21
N THR A 71 -10.00 -7.08 9.05
CA THR A 71 -9.37 -5.81 8.63
C THR A 71 -7.89 -6.01 8.31
N CYS A 72 -7.18 -6.85 9.07
CA CYS A 72 -5.79 -7.23 8.78
C CYS A 72 -5.67 -7.97 7.44
N ARG A 73 -6.54 -8.95 7.17
CA ARG A 73 -6.53 -9.71 5.90
C ARG A 73 -6.80 -8.81 4.69
N LEU A 74 -7.80 -7.93 4.80
CA LEU A 74 -8.12 -6.97 3.73
C LEU A 74 -6.96 -6.03 3.46
N ARG A 75 -6.35 -5.48 4.51
CA ARG A 75 -5.19 -4.60 4.34
C ARG A 75 -4.00 -5.33 3.74
N PHE A 76 -3.73 -6.56 4.18
CA PHE A 76 -2.64 -7.37 3.65
C PHE A 76 -2.79 -7.60 2.14
N ARG A 77 -4.00 -7.85 1.62
CA ARG A 77 -4.24 -7.99 0.17
C ARG A 77 -3.91 -6.70 -0.60
N VAL A 78 -4.20 -5.53 -0.02
CA VAL A 78 -3.82 -4.23 -0.62
C VAL A 78 -2.30 -4.08 -0.66
N LEU A 79 -1.64 -4.41 0.44
CA LEU A 79 -0.18 -4.38 0.55
C LEU A 79 0.44 -5.35 -0.46
N HIS A 80 -0.04 -6.59 -0.50
CA HIS A 80 0.40 -7.62 -1.43
C HIS A 80 0.34 -7.14 -2.87
N ARG A 81 -0.78 -6.56 -3.32
CA ARG A 81 -0.87 -6.04 -4.68
C ARG A 81 0.14 -4.93 -4.95
N ARG A 82 0.35 -4.03 -3.98
CA ARG A 82 1.27 -2.91 -4.11
C ARG A 82 2.72 -3.36 -4.30
N PHE A 83 3.14 -4.40 -3.60
CA PHE A 83 4.53 -4.86 -3.63
C PHE A 83 4.79 -6.06 -4.56
N SER A 84 3.77 -6.85 -4.91
CA SER A 84 3.86 -7.90 -5.94
C SER A 84 3.68 -7.37 -7.36
N GLY A 85 2.89 -6.30 -7.55
CA GLY A 85 2.53 -5.77 -8.87
C GLY A 85 3.53 -4.77 -9.48
N GLY A 86 4.73 -4.66 -8.90
CA GLY A 86 5.76 -3.70 -9.35
C GLY A 86 6.51 -4.10 -10.62
N VAL A 87 6.29 -5.30 -11.16
CA VAL A 87 6.90 -5.80 -12.40
C VAL A 87 5.81 -6.40 -13.27
N THR A 88 5.22 -5.60 -14.16
CA THR A 88 4.72 -5.97 -15.51
C THR A 88 3.76 -4.88 -15.99
N ALA A 89 4.33 -3.76 -16.45
CA ALA A 89 3.65 -2.89 -17.43
C ALA A 89 4.20 -3.12 -18.84
N GLU A 90 4.90 -4.24 -19.07
CA GLU A 90 5.38 -4.67 -20.37
C GLU A 90 5.29 -6.20 -20.42
N ASN A 91 4.17 -6.73 -20.94
CA ASN A 91 4.01 -7.98 -21.68
C ASN A 91 2.55 -8.43 -21.58
N GLU A 92 1.85 -8.23 -22.69
CA GLU A 92 0.55 -8.83 -22.99
C GLU A 92 0.74 -10.36 -23.17
N ASP A 93 -0.32 -11.12 -22.87
CA ASP A 93 -0.50 -12.56 -23.12
C ASP A 93 0.14 -13.58 -22.15
N ALA A 94 -0.57 -13.89 -21.06
CA ALA A 94 -0.62 -15.25 -20.49
C ALA A 94 -1.85 -15.45 -19.59
N ASP A 95 -2.86 -16.11 -20.19
CA ASP A 95 -3.68 -17.19 -19.65
C ASP A 95 -3.63 -17.48 -18.12
N GLY A 96 -4.74 -17.20 -17.46
CA GLY A 96 -5.43 -18.11 -16.53
C GLY A 96 -4.65 -18.72 -15.34
N GLY A 97 -4.88 -18.18 -14.14
CA GLY A 97 -4.59 -18.90 -12.90
C GLY A 97 -4.73 -18.02 -11.66
N GLU A 98 -5.95 -17.78 -11.20
CA GLU A 98 -6.20 -17.27 -9.85
C GLU A 98 -5.94 -18.38 -8.83
N GLU A 99 -4.68 -18.79 -8.69
CA GLU A 99 -4.26 -19.44 -7.47
C GLU A 99 -4.04 -18.32 -6.46
N GLU A 100 -4.81 -18.32 -5.35
CA GLU A 100 -4.52 -17.48 -4.20
C GLU A 100 -3.12 -17.89 -3.70
N GLU A 101 -2.08 -17.30 -4.30
CA GLU A 101 -0.70 -17.54 -3.94
C GLU A 101 -0.57 -17.07 -2.48
N GLU A 102 -0.43 -18.04 -1.58
CA GLU A 102 0.00 -17.77 -0.22
C GLU A 102 1.31 -17.00 -0.35
N ALA A 103 1.27 -15.70 -0.09
CA ALA A 103 2.43 -14.84 -0.16
C ALA A 103 3.59 -15.53 0.53
N ASP A 104 4.58 -15.98 -0.24
CA ASP A 104 5.68 -16.74 0.33
C ASP A 104 6.33 -15.90 1.42
N ALA A 105 6.67 -16.50 2.56
CA ALA A 105 7.23 -15.78 3.69
C ALA A 105 8.47 -14.96 3.29
N ALA A 106 9.22 -15.38 2.26
CA ALA A 106 10.33 -14.63 1.68
C ALA A 106 9.87 -13.39 0.91
N ALA A 107 8.76 -13.45 0.17
CA ALA A 107 8.17 -12.29 -0.49
C ALA A 107 7.73 -11.25 0.54
N VAL A 108 7.06 -11.68 1.62
CA VAL A 108 6.68 -10.79 2.73
C VAL A 108 7.91 -10.21 3.43
N ALA A 109 8.99 -11.00 3.61
CA ALA A 109 10.24 -10.51 4.18
C ALA A 109 10.90 -9.42 3.32
N GLY A 110 10.82 -9.53 1.98
CA GLY A 110 11.27 -8.48 1.07
C GLY A 110 10.52 -7.17 1.29
N TRP A 111 9.19 -7.22 1.43
CA TRP A 111 8.37 -6.03 1.66
C TRP A 111 8.59 -5.40 3.02
N VAL A 112 8.90 -6.21 4.05
CA VAL A 112 9.23 -5.72 5.39
C VAL A 112 10.44 -4.78 5.34
N GLU A 113 11.47 -5.10 4.56
CA GLU A 113 12.65 -4.23 4.47
C GLU A 113 12.35 -2.94 3.71
N GLU A 114 11.63 -3.01 2.58
CA GLU A 114 11.21 -1.81 1.84
C GLU A 114 10.33 -0.88 2.70
N LEU A 115 9.40 -1.44 3.49
CA LEU A 115 8.58 -0.67 4.43
C LEU A 115 9.40 -0.03 5.55
N ARG A 116 10.47 -0.69 6.02
CA ARG A 116 11.40 -0.11 7.01
C ARG A 116 12.12 1.10 6.44
N GLU A 117 12.64 0.98 5.22
CA GLU A 117 13.32 2.09 4.56
C GLU A 117 12.39 3.29 4.37
N LEU A 118 11.16 3.05 3.89
CA LEU A 118 10.12 4.09 3.78
C LEU A 118 9.85 4.76 5.13
N ARG A 119 9.65 3.97 6.19
CA ARG A 119 9.38 4.52 7.52
C ARG A 119 10.55 5.34 8.06
N VAL A 120 11.79 4.89 7.84
CA VAL A 120 12.98 5.64 8.24
C VAL A 120 13.09 6.96 7.46
N ALA A 121 12.81 6.96 6.16
CA ALA A 121 12.84 8.17 5.34
C ALA A 121 11.79 9.20 5.81
N GLU A 122 10.57 8.75 6.11
CA GLU A 122 9.52 9.60 6.67
C GLU A 122 9.92 10.22 8.02
N LEU A 123 10.41 9.39 8.94
CA LEU A 123 10.86 9.84 10.25
C LEU A 123 12.01 10.85 10.15
N ARG A 124 12.96 10.64 9.24
CA ARG A 124 14.07 11.59 9.01
C ARG A 124 13.56 12.95 8.55
N ARG A 125 12.61 12.97 7.60
CA ARG A 125 11.99 14.21 7.11
C ARG A 125 11.21 14.91 8.21
N GLU A 126 10.50 14.15 9.03
CA GLU A 126 9.73 14.70 10.15
C GLU A 126 10.64 15.31 11.22
N VAL A 127 11.75 14.65 11.57
CA VAL A 127 12.78 15.17 12.46
C VAL A 127 13.37 16.47 11.93
N GLU A 128 13.81 16.50 10.67
CA GLU A 128 14.38 17.72 10.05
C GLU A 128 13.40 18.90 10.10
N LYS A 129 12.11 18.63 9.83
CA LYS A 129 11.07 19.66 9.95
C LYS A 129 10.96 20.20 11.38
N TYR A 130 11.01 19.35 12.39
CA TYR A 130 10.97 19.78 13.79
C TYR A 130 12.24 20.54 14.20
N ASP A 131 13.41 20.13 13.71
CA ASP A 131 14.69 20.83 13.93
C ASP A 131 14.69 22.24 13.32
N LEU A 132 14.03 22.45 12.18
CA LEU A 132 13.85 23.79 11.59
C LEU A 132 12.80 24.63 12.33
N SER A 133 11.89 24.00 13.07
CA SER A 133 10.80 24.68 13.79
C SER A 133 11.17 25.09 15.22
N ILE A 134 12.30 24.59 15.74
CA ILE A 134 12.79 24.89 17.10
C ILE A 134 13.83 26.02 17.14
N GLY A 135 14.33 26.47 15.99
CA GLY A 135 15.24 27.61 15.83
C GLY A 135 14.51 28.93 15.66
#